data_AF-A0A954XZT6-F1
#
_entry.id   AF-A0A954XZT6-F1
#
_cell.length_a   1.000
_cell.length_b   1.000
_cell.length_c   1.000
_cell.angle_alpha   90.00
_cell.angle_beta   90.00
_cell.angle_gamma   90.00
#
_symmetry.space_group_name_H-M   'P 1'
#
loop_
_entity.id
_entity.type
_entity.pdbx_description
1 polymer ?
#
loop_
_entity_poly.entity_id
_entity_poly.type
_entity_poly.pdbx_seq_one_letter_code
_entity_poly.pdbx_strand_id
1 'polypeptide(L)'
;MPAADMKARLASLTPRQREVLRLISLGCSVAEIADILGTATSTIDNHRTALMAKLGIGKSVLLARIAIKYRISKVDETLTLSEKRRRGRGKDGWN
;
A
#
# COMPACT_ATOMS: atom_id res chain seq x y z
N MET A 1 -6.80 15.03 16.44
CA MET A 1 -6.16 14.73 15.13
C MET A 1 -6.97 15.42 14.04
N PRO A 2 -6.56 16.59 13.52
CA PRO A 2 -7.31 17.27 12.47
C PRO A 2 -7.22 16.42 11.19
N ALA A 3 -8.33 15.75 10.85
CA ALA A 3 -8.43 14.85 9.70
C ALA A 3 -8.18 15.55 8.35
N ALA A 4 -8.22 16.89 8.31
CA ALA A 4 -8.02 17.73 7.13
C ALA A 4 -6.57 17.69 6.60
N ASP A 5 -5.59 17.70 7.50
CA ASP A 5 -4.16 17.72 7.14
C ASP A 5 -3.72 16.44 6.43
N MET A 6 -4.32 15.33 6.84
CA MET A 6 -3.97 14.01 6.33
C MET A 6 -4.29 13.86 4.84
N LYS A 7 -5.43 14.38 4.38
CA LYS A 7 -5.81 14.34 2.96
C LYS A 7 -4.84 15.16 2.11
N ALA A 8 -4.34 16.28 2.63
CA ALA A 8 -3.31 17.09 1.97
C ALA A 8 -1.95 16.37 1.94
N ARG A 9 -1.54 15.74 3.04
CA ARG A 9 -0.31 14.91 3.10
C ARG A 9 -0.36 13.74 2.13
N LEU A 10 -1.53 13.12 1.99
CA LEU A 10 -1.79 12.06 1.01
C LEU A 10 -1.79 12.59 -0.45
N ALA A 11 -2.30 13.80 -0.68
CA ALA A 11 -2.23 14.44 -1.99
C ALA A 11 -0.79 14.80 -2.39
N SER A 12 0.07 15.13 -1.41
CA SER A 12 1.51 15.41 -1.56
C SER A 12 2.39 14.16 -1.70
N LEU A 13 1.80 12.96 -1.71
CA LEU A 13 2.53 11.72 -2.00
C LEU A 13 2.91 11.65 -3.48
N THR A 14 4.10 11.11 -3.73
CA THR A 14 4.54 10.83 -5.11
C THR A 14 3.67 9.72 -5.73
N PRO A 15 3.57 9.63 -7.06
CA PRO A 15 2.78 8.60 -7.73
C PRO A 15 3.15 7.19 -7.25
N ARG A 16 4.45 6.91 -7.07
CA ARG A 16 4.93 5.62 -6.57
C ARG A 16 4.50 5.32 -5.13
N GLN A 17 4.55 6.32 -4.25
CA GLN A 17 4.07 6.19 -2.88
C GLN A 17 2.55 5.94 -2.83
N ARG A 18 1.79 6.57 -3.74
CA ARG A 18 0.35 6.36 -3.86
C ARG A 18 0.02 4.95 -4.34
N GLU A 19 0.76 4.41 -5.31
CA GLU A 19 0.66 3.02 -5.77
C GLU A 19 0.93 2.01 -4.64
N VAL A 20 2.01 2.21 -3.87
CA VAL A 20 2.33 1.34 -2.73
C VAL A 20 1.21 1.39 -1.68
N LEU A 21 0.75 2.59 -1.32
CA LEU A 21 -0.34 2.77 -0.36
C LEU A 21 -1.65 2.11 -0.83
N ARG A 22 -1.94 2.21 -2.14
CA ARG A 22 -3.08 1.56 -2.77
C ARG A 22 -3.00 0.04 -2.64
N LEU A 23 -1.87 -0.57 -2.96
CA LEU A 23 -1.71 -2.03 -2.87
C LEU A 23 -1.73 -2.53 -1.42
N ILE A 24 -1.20 -1.75 -0.47
CA ILE A 24 -1.33 -2.04 0.97
C ILE A 24 -2.80 -2.02 1.40
N SER A 25 -3.61 -1.10 0.87
CA SER A 25 -5.04 -1.01 1.17
C SER A 25 -5.84 -2.21 0.65
N LEU A 26 -5.35 -2.86 -0.43
CA LEU A 26 -5.89 -4.09 -0.98
C LEU A 26 -5.46 -5.34 -0.19
N GLY A 27 -4.61 -5.18 0.83
CA GLY A 27 -4.10 -6.27 1.64
C GLY A 27 -2.91 -7.01 1.03
N CYS A 28 -2.23 -6.43 0.03
CA CYS A 28 -1.02 -7.02 -0.54
C CYS A 28 0.16 -6.90 0.43
N SER A 29 0.96 -7.96 0.52
CA SER A 29 2.24 -7.95 1.22
C SER A 29 3.31 -7.20 0.43
N VAL A 30 4.37 -6.74 1.09
CA VAL A 30 5.51 -6.07 0.44
C VAL A 30 6.13 -6.89 -0.70
N ALA A 31 6.12 -8.22 -0.59
CA ALA A 31 6.54 -9.14 -1.65
C ALA A 31 5.60 -9.11 -2.88
N GLU A 32 4.29 -9.13 -2.66
CA GLU A 32 3.30 -9.02 -3.73
C GLU A 32 3.37 -7.65 -4.41
N ILE A 33 3.52 -6.58 -3.62
CA ILE A 33 3.65 -5.21 -4.12
C ILE A 33 4.89 -5.07 -5.00
N ALA A 34 6.01 -5.60 -4.54
CA ALA A 34 7.28 -5.62 -5.26
C ALA A 34 7.12 -6.34 -6.60
N ASP A 35 6.49 -7.51 -6.58
CA ASP A 35 6.21 -8.27 -7.78
C ASP A 35 5.27 -7.49 -8.74
N ILE A 36 4.14 -6.98 -8.26
CA ILE A 36 3.16 -6.20 -9.04
C ILE A 36 3.80 -4.98 -9.72
N LEU A 37 4.59 -4.20 -8.96
CA LEU A 37 5.25 -2.99 -9.44
C LEU A 37 6.57 -3.25 -10.18
N GLY A 38 7.04 -4.50 -10.22
CA GLY A 38 8.31 -4.90 -10.82
C GLY A 38 9.53 -4.31 -10.12
N THR A 39 9.47 -4.11 -8.80
CA THR A 39 10.56 -3.56 -7.98
C THR A 39 11.06 -4.57 -6.97
N ALA A 40 12.25 -4.35 -6.41
CA ALA A 40 12.73 -5.17 -5.29
C ALA A 40 11.88 -4.92 -4.02
N THR A 41 11.75 -5.94 -3.17
CA THR A 41 11.09 -5.86 -1.86
C THR A 41 11.74 -4.82 -0.94
N SER A 42 13.07 -4.70 -0.97
CA SER A 42 13.80 -3.65 -0.24
C SER A 42 13.40 -2.24 -0.68
N THR A 43 13.12 -2.04 -1.97
CA THR A 43 12.67 -0.74 -2.49
C THR A 43 11.28 -0.40 -1.97
N ILE A 44 10.38 -1.39 -1.93
CA ILE A 44 9.04 -1.23 -1.36
C ILE A 44 9.10 -0.96 0.15
N ASP A 45 9.98 -1.66 0.86
CA ASP A 45 10.20 -1.41 2.29
C ASP A 45 10.71 0.02 2.54
N ASN A 46 11.66 0.49 1.72
CA ASN A 46 12.16 1.85 1.80
C ASN A 46 11.06 2.88 1.49
N HIS A 47 10.24 2.64 0.47
CA HIS A 47 9.07 3.47 0.16
C HIS A 47 8.05 3.49 1.29
N ARG A 48 7.81 2.34 1.93
CA ARG A 48 6.90 2.20 3.07
C ARG A 48 7.42 2.94 4.28
N THR A 49 8.71 2.84 4.59
CA THR A 49 9.35 3.58 5.69
C THR A 49 9.30 5.08 5.45
N ALA A 50 9.59 5.54 4.23
CA ALA A 50 9.45 6.95 3.85
C ALA A 50 7.99 7.43 3.93
N LEU A 51 7.02 6.62 3.51
CA LEU A 51 5.58 6.87 3.66
C LEU A 51 5.19 6.99 5.13
N MET A 52 5.62 6.03 5.95
CA MET A 52 5.38 5.98 7.39
C MET A 52 5.92 7.22 8.09
N ALA A 53 7.15 7.62 7.79
CA ALA A 53 7.73 8.87 8.29
C ALA A 53 6.93 10.10 7.82
N LYS A 54 6.61 10.15 6.52
CA LYS A 54 5.89 11.28 5.91
C LYS A 54 4.44 11.40 6.36
N LEU A 55 3.83 10.32 6.84
CA LEU A 55 2.47 10.26 7.38
C LEU A 55 2.44 10.27 8.92
N GLY A 56 3.59 10.06 9.58
CA GLY A 56 3.69 9.90 11.03
C GLY A 56 3.07 8.61 11.56
N ILE A 57 3.10 7.53 10.78
CA ILE A 57 2.44 6.25 11.09
C ILE A 57 3.49 5.16 11.30
N GLY A 58 3.52 4.53 12.48
CA GLY A 58 4.45 3.43 12.78
C GLY A 58 3.96 2.01 12.45
N LYS A 59 2.72 1.84 11.95
CA LYS A 59 2.12 0.50 11.72
C LYS A 59 1.52 0.36 10.32
N SER A 60 1.81 -0.73 9.63
CA SER A 60 1.22 -1.08 8.31
C SER A 60 -0.30 -1.11 8.34
N VAL A 61 -0.87 -1.69 9.40
CA VAL A 61 -2.32 -1.80 9.58
C VAL A 61 -2.99 -0.42 9.61
N LEU A 62 -2.32 0.57 10.22
CA LEU A 62 -2.81 1.95 10.23
C LEU A 62 -2.73 2.57 8.83
N LEU A 63 -1.67 2.29 8.06
CA LEU A 63 -1.55 2.70 6.66
C LEU A 63 -2.74 2.20 5.81
N ALA A 64 -3.06 0.90 5.93
CA ALA A 64 -4.20 0.29 5.23
C ALA A 64 -5.53 0.93 5.64
N ARG A 65 -5.77 1.10 6.95
CA ARG A 65 -6.98 1.77 7.46
C ARG A 65 -7.11 3.20 6.94
N ILE A 66 -6.02 3.93 6.83
CA ILE A 66 -5.99 5.31 6.33
C ILE A 66 -6.29 5.33 4.83
N ALA A 67 -5.70 4.44 4.04
CA ALA A 67 -6.00 4.36 2.62
C ALA A 67 -7.49 4.09 2.33
N ILE A 68 -8.11 3.20 3.12
CA ILE A 68 -9.55 2.91 3.06
C ILE A 68 -10.37 4.13 3.52
N LYS A 69 -10.00 4.73 4.66
CA LYS A 69 -10.69 5.89 5.26
C LYS A 69 -10.69 7.11 4.34
N TYR A 70 -9.62 7.33 3.59
CA TYR A 70 -9.47 8.48 2.69
C TYR A 70 -9.83 8.18 1.23
N ARG A 71 -10.37 6.98 0.93
CA ARG A 71 -10.81 6.58 -0.42
C ARG A 71 -9.74 6.82 -1.50
N ILE A 72 -8.46 6.61 -1.17
CA ILE A 72 -7.36 6.76 -2.14
C ILE A 72 -7.43 5.68 -3.21
N SER A 73 -7.97 4.53 -2.84
CA SER A 73 -8.23 3.43 -3.75
C SER A 73 -9.73 3.33 -3.96
N LYS A 74 -10.14 3.21 -5.22
CA LYS A 74 -11.53 2.99 -5.59
C LYS A 74 -11.93 1.68 -4.93
N VAL A 75 -13.01 1.68 -4.13
CA VAL A 75 -13.44 0.49 -3.37
C VAL A 75 -13.83 -0.69 -4.29
N ASP A 76 -13.96 -0.40 -5.59
CA ASP A 76 -14.30 -1.30 -6.69
C ASP A 76 -13.06 -1.79 -7.48
N GLU A 77 -11.86 -1.37 -7.10
CA GLU A 77 -10.64 -1.73 -7.80
C GLU A 77 -10.12 -3.07 -7.30
N THR A 78 -10.65 -4.15 -7.88
CA THR A 78 -10.07 -5.47 -7.71
C THR A 78 -8.66 -5.48 -8.30
N LEU A 79 -7.70 -6.13 -7.62
CA LEU A 79 -6.46 -6.56 -8.27
C LEU A 79 -6.82 -7.16 -9.63
N THR A 80 -6.17 -6.63 -10.67
CA THR A 80 -6.35 -7.10 -12.05
C THR A 80 -6.15 -8.61 -12.08
N LEU A 81 -6.81 -9.33 -12.99
CA LEU A 81 -6.63 -10.79 -13.17
C LEU A 81 -5.15 -11.19 -13.22
N SER A 82 -4.30 -10.33 -13.79
CA SER A 82 -2.84 -10.42 -13.86
C SER A 82 -2.15 -10.41 -12.49
N GLU A 83 -2.67 -9.65 -11.52
CA GLU A 83 -2.12 -9.53 -10.17
C GLU A 83 -2.70 -10.61 -9.23
N LYS A 84 -3.99 -10.95 -9.40
CA LYS A 84 -4.66 -12.07 -8.73
C LYS A 84 -3.99 -13.41 -9.04
N ARG A 85 -3.55 -13.60 -10.29
CA ARG A 85 -2.81 -14.80 -10.74
C ARG A 85 -1.42 -14.89 -10.10
N ARG A 86 -0.79 -13.75 -9.78
CA ARG A 86 0.51 -13.72 -9.09
C ARG A 86 0.40 -13.92 -7.58
N ARG A 87 -0.69 -13.42 -6.97
CA ARG A 87 -1.07 -13.72 -5.57
C ARG A 87 -1.27 -15.23 -5.31
N GLY A 88 -1.62 -15.99 -6.34
CA GLY A 88 -1.96 -17.42 -6.25
C GLY A 88 -0.79 -18.42 -6.32
N ARG A 89 0.48 -18.00 -6.33
CA ARG A 89 1.62 -18.93 -6.25
C ARG A 89 2.52 -18.60 -5.06
N GLY A 90 2.15 -19.11 -3.89
CA GLY A 90 3.09 -19.30 -2.78
C GLY A 90 2.90 -18.36 -1.59
N LYS A 91 1.97 -18.71 -0.69
CA LYS A 91 2.19 -18.88 0.76
C LYS A 91 0.84 -18.93 1.48
N ASP A 92 0.09 -20.00 1.25
CA ASP A 92 -0.76 -20.60 2.28
C ASP A 92 0.16 -21.42 3.18
N GLY A 93 0.87 -20.72 4.06
CA GLY A 93 1.82 -21.30 5.01
C GLY A 93 1.77 -20.51 6.30
N TRP A 94 0.62 -20.53 6.97
CA TRP A 94 0.49 -20.07 8.34
C TRP A 94 0.95 -21.22 9.25
N ASN A 95 2.22 -21.20 9.62
CA ASN A 95 2.74 -21.84 10.84
C ASN A 95 2.70 -20.80 11.96
#